data_AF-A0A2T1DUQ6-F1
#
_entry.id   AF-A0A2T1DUQ6-F1
#
_cell.length_a   1.000
_cell.length_b   1.000
_cell.length_c   1.000
_cell.angle_alpha   90.00
_cell.angle_beta   90.00
_cell.angle_gamma   90.00
#
_symmetry.space_group_name_H-M   'P 1'
#
loop_
_entity.id
_entity.type
_entity.pdbx_description
1 polymer ?
#
loop_
_entity_poly.entity_id
_entity_poly.type
_entity_poly.pdbx_seq_one_letter_code
_entity_poly.pdbx_strand_id
1 'polypeptide(L)'
;QKHWGQMMGRDDDPLLEMKVKIIYVLSKAREAVSRGWIAKSVGERDFEVQRVLRKWDSFLRQQQVDGEIRYSIYHNSFREFLEKDETVQSAGIDVEEVKRKGINNRIDGAPL
;
A
#
# COMPACT_ATOMS: atom_id res chain seq x y z
N GLN A 1 0.51 -6.53 17.14
CA GLN A 1 1.68 -7.19 16.50
C GLN A 1 1.36 -8.47 15.71
N LYS A 2 0.34 -9.30 16.06
CA LYS A 2 -0.02 -10.50 15.25
C LYS A 2 -0.35 -10.24 13.77
N HIS A 3 -0.88 -9.06 13.44
CA HIS A 3 -1.25 -8.70 12.06
C HIS A 3 -0.05 -8.62 11.09
N TRP A 4 1.10 -8.13 11.55
CA TRP A 4 2.30 -8.00 10.73
C TRP A 4 2.78 -9.36 10.20
N GLY A 5 2.93 -10.34 11.09
CA GLY A 5 3.35 -11.70 10.70
C GLY A 5 2.37 -12.40 9.76
N GLN A 6 1.06 -12.13 9.88
CA GLN A 6 0.06 -12.65 8.95
C GLN A 6 0.13 -11.99 7.57
N MET A 7 0.41 -10.67 7.52
CA MET A 7 0.52 -9.94 6.26
C MET A 7 1.79 -10.31 5.50
N MET A 8 2.92 -10.39 6.20
CA MET A 8 4.24 -10.63 5.59
C MET A 8 4.48 -12.10 5.29
N GLY A 9 3.93 -13.02 6.08
CA GLY A 9 4.15 -14.45 5.89
C GLY A 9 5.52 -14.87 6.40
N ARG A 10 6.19 -15.77 5.67
CA ARG A 10 7.55 -16.23 5.98
C ARG A 10 8.58 -15.38 5.24
N ASP A 11 9.80 -15.36 5.76
CA ASP A 11 10.91 -14.59 5.18
C ASP A 11 11.30 -15.06 3.76
N ASP A 12 10.95 -16.30 3.40
CA ASP A 12 11.14 -16.89 2.08
C ASP A 12 9.97 -16.67 1.10
N ASP A 13 8.96 -15.88 1.47
CA ASP A 13 7.85 -15.54 0.57
C ASP A 13 8.40 -14.72 -0.61
N PRO A 14 8.27 -15.19 -1.87
CA PRO A 14 8.76 -14.46 -3.04
C PRO A 14 8.06 -13.11 -3.25
N LEU A 15 6.95 -12.85 -2.56
CA LEU A 15 6.24 -11.57 -2.57
C LEU A 15 6.62 -10.66 -1.41
N LEU A 16 7.55 -11.04 -0.52
CA LEU A 16 7.86 -10.28 0.69
C LEU A 16 8.29 -8.84 0.37
N GLU A 17 9.21 -8.67 -0.58
CA GLU A 17 9.67 -7.34 -1.00
C GLU A 17 8.50 -6.48 -1.52
N MET A 18 7.65 -7.06 -2.37
CA MET A 18 6.47 -6.37 -2.91
C MET A 18 5.47 -5.99 -1.81
N LYS A 19 5.23 -6.89 -0.86
CA LYS A 19 4.39 -6.62 0.31
C LYS A 19 4.96 -5.45 1.11
N VAL A 20 6.25 -5.48 1.42
CA VAL A 20 6.93 -4.40 2.16
C VAL A 20 6.79 -3.07 1.42
N LYS A 21 6.99 -3.02 0.11
CA LYS A 21 6.80 -1.80 -0.70
C LYS A 21 5.34 -1.32 -0.70
N ILE A 22 4.37 -2.21 -0.86
CA ILE A 22 2.94 -1.83 -0.87
C ILE A 22 2.52 -1.29 0.50
N ILE A 23 2.89 -1.95 1.59
CA ILE A 23 2.51 -1.48 2.93
C ILE A 23 3.20 -0.16 3.27
N TYR A 24 4.45 0.03 2.82
CA TYR A 24 5.16 1.28 2.94
C TYR A 24 4.39 2.43 2.28
N VAL A 25 4.03 2.26 1.00
CA VAL A 25 3.27 3.24 0.23
C VAL A 25 1.93 3.55 0.90
N LEU A 26 1.18 2.53 1.34
CA LEU A 26 -0.08 2.70 2.05
C LEU A 26 0.08 3.41 3.41
N SER A 27 1.20 3.22 4.10
CA SER A 27 1.50 3.91 5.37
C SER A 27 1.71 5.40 5.18
N LYS A 28 2.36 5.80 4.07
CA LYS A 28 2.64 7.20 3.73
C LYS A 28 1.46 7.90 3.06
N ALA A 29 0.55 7.14 2.45
CA ALA A 29 -0.66 7.68 1.85
C ALA A 29 -1.60 8.25 2.92
N ARG A 30 -1.88 9.57 2.85
CA ARG A 30 -2.77 10.27 3.79
C ARG A 30 -4.26 10.03 3.52
N GLU A 31 -4.59 9.52 2.34
CA GLU A 31 -5.94 9.22 1.87
C GLU A 31 -6.00 7.81 1.27
N ALA A 32 -7.20 7.32 0.96
CA ALA A 32 -7.34 6.05 0.25
C ALA A 32 -6.89 6.19 -1.20
N VAL A 33 -6.08 5.25 -1.65
CA VAL A 33 -5.41 5.27 -2.96
C VAL A 33 -5.89 4.14 -3.85
N SER A 34 -5.91 4.36 -5.16
CA SER A 34 -6.28 3.32 -6.11
C SER A 34 -5.22 2.23 -6.22
N ARG A 35 -5.63 1.05 -6.72
CA ARG A 35 -4.70 -0.05 -7.00
C ARG A 35 -3.67 0.33 -8.06
N GLY A 36 -4.10 0.99 -9.13
CA GLY A 36 -3.21 1.44 -10.21
C GLY A 36 -2.16 2.43 -9.71
N TRP A 37 -2.54 3.32 -8.79
CA TRP A 37 -1.61 4.24 -8.16
C TRP A 37 -0.58 3.52 -7.27
N ILE A 38 -1.01 2.52 -6.49
CA ILE A 38 -0.09 1.68 -5.71
C ILE A 38 0.92 1.01 -6.65
N ALA A 39 0.44 0.37 -7.72
CA ALA A 39 1.27 -0.32 -8.70
C ALA A 39 2.34 0.59 -9.31
N LYS A 40 1.95 1.79 -9.76
CA LYS A 40 2.87 2.81 -10.28
C LYS A 40 3.85 3.34 -9.23
N SER A 41 3.48 3.32 -7.96
CA SER A 41 4.33 3.79 -6.85
C SER A 41 5.39 2.76 -6.47
N VAL A 42 5.08 1.47 -6.57
CA VAL A 42 6.03 0.39 -6.25
C VAL A 42 6.76 -0.17 -7.48
N GLY A 43 6.44 0.32 -8.68
CA GLY A 43 7.05 -0.13 -9.93
C GLY A 43 6.57 -1.50 -10.40
N GLU A 44 5.35 -1.90 -10.03
CA GLU A 44 4.80 -3.23 -10.29
C GLU A 44 3.61 -3.20 -11.24
N ARG A 45 3.24 -4.39 -11.73
CA ARG A 45 2.00 -4.58 -12.51
C ARG A 45 0.78 -4.58 -11.60
N ASP A 46 -0.31 -4.00 -12.08
CA ASP A 46 -1.60 -3.95 -11.39
C ASP A 46 -2.10 -5.34 -10.93
N PHE A 47 -1.88 -6.36 -11.75
CA PHE A 47 -2.20 -7.76 -11.42
C PHE A 47 -1.44 -8.28 -10.18
N GLU A 48 -0.15 -7.96 -10.04
CA GLU A 48 0.66 -8.42 -8.90
C GLU A 48 0.24 -7.72 -7.62
N VAL A 49 -0.03 -6.41 -7.70
CA VAL A 49 -0.60 -5.65 -6.56
C VAL A 49 -1.95 -6.22 -6.15
N GLN A 50 -2.84 -6.55 -7.09
CA GLN A 50 -4.13 -7.19 -6.77
C GLN A 50 -3.95 -8.49 -5.98
N ARG A 51 -2.94 -9.31 -6.31
CA ARG A 51 -2.67 -10.57 -5.58
C ARG A 51 -2.33 -10.31 -4.12
N VAL A 52 -1.56 -9.26 -3.83
CA VAL A 52 -1.22 -8.86 -2.46
C VAL A 52 -2.45 -8.28 -1.74
N LEU A 53 -3.15 -7.33 -2.37
CA LEU A 53 -4.31 -6.67 -1.74
C LEU A 53 -5.43 -7.67 -1.38
N ARG A 54 -5.69 -8.68 -2.21
CA ARG A 54 -6.66 -9.75 -1.87
C ARG A 54 -6.28 -10.56 -0.64
N LYS A 55 -4.98 -10.78 -0.40
CA LYS A 55 -4.53 -11.48 0.82
C LYS A 55 -4.70 -10.60 2.06
N TRP A 56 -4.82 -9.29 1.87
CA TRP A 56 -4.92 -8.29 2.93
C TRP A 56 -6.33 -7.67 3.07
N ASP A 57 -7.33 -8.27 2.44
CA ASP A 57 -8.72 -7.78 2.40
C ASP A 57 -9.25 -7.45 3.81
N SER A 58 -8.96 -8.31 4.79
CA SER A 58 -9.36 -8.14 6.20
C SER A 58 -8.52 -7.14 7.01
N PHE A 59 -7.42 -6.64 6.45
CA PHE A 59 -6.49 -5.71 7.11
C PHE A 59 -6.58 -4.28 6.55
N LEU A 60 -7.11 -4.14 5.33
CA LEU A 60 -7.24 -2.86 4.64
C LEU A 60 -8.67 -2.37 4.68
N ARG A 61 -8.84 -1.05 4.77
CA ARG A 61 -10.13 -0.43 4.52
C ARG A 61 -10.28 -0.15 3.04
N GLN A 62 -11.36 -0.67 2.48
CA GLN A 62 -11.77 -0.42 1.10
C GLN A 62 -12.85 0.67 1.07
N GLN A 63 -12.78 1.55 0.09
CA GLN A 63 -13.75 2.62 -0.14
C GLN A 63 -14.10 2.70 -1.62
N GLN A 64 -15.39 2.80 -1.92
CA GLN A 64 -15.83 3.16 -3.26
C GLN A 64 -15.71 4.69 -3.42
N VAL A 65 -14.90 5.16 -4.35
CA VAL A 65 -14.72 6.58 -4.67
C VAL A 65 -14.74 6.72 -6.20
N ASP A 66 -15.65 7.52 -6.73
CA ASP A 66 -15.78 7.79 -8.17
C ASP A 66 -15.87 6.53 -9.05
N GLY A 67 -16.50 5.46 -8.54
CA GLY A 67 -16.64 4.19 -9.27
C GLY A 67 -15.45 3.23 -9.13
N GLU A 68 -14.42 3.57 -8.36
CA GLU A 68 -13.23 2.76 -8.12
C GLU A 68 -13.08 2.34 -6.64
N ILE A 69 -12.54 1.13 -6.41
CA ILE A 69 -12.14 0.68 -5.07
C ILE A 69 -10.78 1.28 -4.72
N ARG A 70 -10.73 2.02 -3.61
CA ARG A 70 -9.50 2.58 -3.04
C ARG A 70 -9.18 1.96 -1.69
N TYR A 71 -7.89 1.89 -1.38
CA TYR A 71 -7.34 1.18 -0.22
C TYR A 71 -6.67 2.13 0.75
N SER A 72 -6.86 1.91 2.05
CA SER A 72 -6.17 2.65 3.12
C SER A 72 -5.91 1.77 4.34
N ILE A 73 -4.89 2.14 5.12
CA ILE A 73 -4.68 1.59 6.46
C ILE A 73 -5.59 2.33 7.43
N TYR A 74 -6.47 1.60 8.13
CA TYR A 74 -7.50 2.18 8.99
C TYR A 74 -7.06 2.39 10.44
N HIS A 75 -6.01 1.71 10.88
CA HIS A 75 -5.50 1.87 12.24
C HIS A 75 -4.32 2.85 12.29
N ASN A 76 -4.49 4.00 12.94
CA ASN A 76 -3.40 4.94 13.18
C ASN A 76 -2.25 4.30 13.96
N SER A 77 -2.55 3.48 14.97
CA SER A 77 -1.55 2.73 15.73
C SER A 77 -0.75 1.75 14.87
N PHE A 78 -1.34 1.20 13.80
CA PHE A 78 -0.62 0.36 12.85
C PHE A 78 0.29 1.19 11.95
N ARG A 79 -0.15 2.39 11.53
CA ARG A 79 0.72 3.33 10.80
C ARG A 79 1.93 3.73 11.64
N GLU A 80 1.72 4.10 12.90
CA GLU A 80 2.81 4.44 13.84
C GLU A 80 3.78 3.27 14.06
N PHE A 81 3.26 2.04 14.08
CA PHE A 81 4.09 0.83 14.13
C PHE A 81 4.96 0.72 12.86
N LEU A 82 4.36 0.87 11.68
CA LEU A 82 5.07 0.78 10.39
C LEU A 82 6.13 1.87 10.23
N GLU A 83 5.90 3.07 10.78
CA GLU A 83 6.88 4.15 10.77
C GLU A 83 8.15 3.84 11.55
N LYS A 84 8.05 2.95 12.55
CA LYS A 84 9.18 2.55 13.41
C LYS A 84 9.81 1.22 13.00
N ASP A 85 9.23 0.52 12.02
CA ASP A 85 9.70 -0.78 11.56
C ASP A 85 10.83 -0.63 10.53
N GLU A 86 12.02 -1.18 10.86
CA GLU A 86 13.22 -1.07 10.01
C GLU A 86 13.08 -1.77 8.66
N THR A 87 12.33 -2.86 8.60
CA THR A 87 12.07 -3.58 7.34
C THR A 87 11.22 -2.72 6.42
N VAL A 88 10.19 -2.09 6.97
CA VAL A 88 9.33 -1.15 6.23
C VAL A 88 10.10 0.07 5.79
N GLN A 89 10.93 0.66 6.64
CA GLN A 89 11.71 1.84 6.27
C GLN A 89 12.82 1.54 5.24
N SER A 90 13.28 0.28 5.14
CA SER A 90 14.29 -0.13 4.14
C SER A 90 13.71 -0.47 2.76
N ALA A 91 12.40 -0.28 2.53
CA ALA A 91 11.70 -0.62 1.28
C ALA A 91 12.27 0.04 -0.01
N GLY A 92 13.20 0.99 0.10
CA GLY A 92 13.88 1.60 -1.05
C GLY A 92 12.99 2.49 -1.92
N ILE A 93 11.84 2.92 -1.40
CA ILE A 93 10.88 3.79 -2.09
C ILE A 93 11.15 5.26 -1.74
N ASP A 94 11.24 6.13 -2.74
CA ASP A 94 11.35 7.58 -2.53
C ASP A 94 10.05 8.15 -1.92
N VAL A 95 10.14 8.55 -0.66
CA VAL A 95 9.01 9.09 0.11
C VAL A 95 8.47 10.40 -0.46
N GLU A 96 9.35 11.26 -0.96
CA GLU A 96 8.94 12.54 -1.53
C GLU A 96 8.26 12.32 -2.88
N GLU A 97 8.70 11.33 -3.64
CA GLU A 97 7.98 10.89 -4.83
C GLU A 97 6.59 10.32 -4.48
N VAL A 98 6.49 9.47 -3.47
CA VAL A 98 5.20 8.92 -3.00
C VAL A 98 4.27 10.03 -2.53
N LYS A 99 4.76 11.02 -1.78
CA LYS A 99 3.96 12.20 -1.36
C LYS A 99 3.52 13.02 -2.56
N ARG A 100 4.41 13.28 -3.53
CA ARG A 100 4.09 13.98 -4.78
C ARG A 100 3.05 13.24 -5.59
N LYS A 101 3.18 11.92 -5.73
CA LYS A 101 2.18 11.06 -6.38
C LYS A 101 0.86 11.06 -5.61
N GLY A 102 0.87 11.17 -4.29
CA GLY A 102 -0.34 11.25 -3.47
C GLY A 102 -1.21 12.47 -3.81
N ILE A 103 -0.59 13.57 -4.24
CA ILE A 103 -1.31 14.73 -4.79
C ILE A 103 -2.01 14.37 -6.11
N ASN A 104 -1.39 13.53 -6.95
CA ASN A 104 -1.92 13.08 -8.24
C ASN A 104 -2.95 11.95 -8.14
N ASN A 105 -3.05 11.24 -6.98
CA ASN A 105 -4.09 10.23 -6.73
C ASN A 105 -5.51 10.80 -6.87
N ARG A 106 -5.67 12.13 -6.77
CA ARG A 106 -6.94 12.84 -7.06
C ARG A 106 -7.29 12.96 -8.54
N ILE A 107 -6.31 12.86 -9.43
CA ILE A 107 -6.45 13.13 -10.88
C ILE A 107 -6.56 11.83 -11.68
N ASP A 108 -5.89 10.76 -11.24
CA ASP A 108 -5.88 9.45 -11.94
C ASP A 108 -7.18 8.62 -11.75
N GLY A 109 -8.21 9.19 -11.09
CA GLY A 109 -9.54 8.56 -10.90
C GLY A 109 -10.63 9.08 -11.84
N ALA A 110 -10.30 9.95 -12.80
CA ALA A 110 -11.26 10.37 -13.82
C ALA A 110 -11.36 9.28 -14.90
N PRO A 111 -12.59 8.81 -15.26
CA PRO A 111 -12.75 8.06 -16.49
C PRO A 111 -12.35 8.98 -17.66
N LEU A 112 -11.59 8.45 -18.62
CA LEU A 112 -11.43 9.07 -19.93
C LEU A 112 -12.79 9.22 -20.62
#